data_AF-A0A7K9TSY7-F1
#
_entry.id   AF-A0A7K9TSY7-F1
#
_cell.length_a   1.000
_cell.length_b   1.000
_cell.length_c   1.000
_cell.angle_alpha   90.00
_cell.angle_beta   90.00
_cell.angle_gamma   90.00
#
_symmetry.space_group_name_H-M   'P 1'
#
loop_
_entity.id
_entity.type
_entity.pdbx_description
1 polymer ?
#
loop_
_entity_poly.entity_id
_entity_poly.type
_entity_poly.pdbx_seq_one_letter_code
_entity_poly.pdbx_strand_id
1 'polypeptide(L)'
;FSMLAALMVFTTSVIFPSTFIISPCSSKCARQAAATTVSCLCFLAYALEVGLTRSKPGDISSFLSTVPGLLKVFEAYVACLIFSLLDNYSSKAGLQWCVAVYSICFIITFLIIIFTIGRCLSYIPCPLEKVLVGYNALALMMYITATILWPLYSFKDTKRPEHCGRDCLWNKHLGVTFLTIFNLIAYLVDLVYSTRMVFIRTPP
;
A
#
# COMPACT_ATOMS: atom_id res chain seq x y z
N PHE A 1 -13.99 10.24 9.19
CA PHE A 1 -14.42 8.96 9.78
C PHE A 1 -14.27 7.82 8.77
N SER A 2 -14.89 7.92 7.59
CA SER A 2 -14.90 6.91 6.52
C SER A 2 -13.48 6.47 6.05
N MET A 3 -12.52 7.39 5.95
CA MET A 3 -11.12 7.06 5.59
C MET A 3 -10.43 6.12 6.60
N LEU A 4 -10.60 6.36 7.89
CA LEU A 4 -9.94 5.58 8.95
C LEU A 4 -10.61 4.21 9.06
N ALA A 5 -11.93 4.14 8.90
CA ALA A 5 -12.67 2.89 8.78
C ALA A 5 -12.19 2.06 7.58
N ALA A 6 -11.98 2.68 6.41
CA ALA A 6 -11.44 2.00 5.24
C ALA A 6 -10.07 1.35 5.56
N LEU A 7 -9.13 2.11 6.13
CA LEU A 7 -7.79 1.58 6.46
C LEU A 7 -7.85 0.41 7.46
N MET A 8 -8.66 0.55 8.52
CA MET A 8 -8.81 -0.51 9.53
C MET A 8 -9.41 -1.79 8.93
N VAL A 9 -10.38 -1.63 8.04
CA VAL A 9 -11.07 -2.73 7.35
C VAL A 9 -10.17 -3.39 6.29
N PHE A 10 -9.32 -2.62 5.59
CA PHE A 10 -8.29 -3.16 4.72
C PHE A 10 -7.31 -4.03 5.52
N THR A 11 -6.87 -3.55 6.69
CA THR A 11 -5.98 -4.28 7.59
C THR A 11 -6.60 -5.56 8.11
N THR A 12 -7.88 -5.56 8.50
CA THR A 12 -8.56 -6.81 8.86
C THR A 12 -8.66 -7.76 7.66
N SER A 13 -8.87 -7.25 6.44
CA SER A 13 -8.97 -8.09 5.25
C SER A 13 -7.65 -8.80 4.88
N VAL A 14 -6.48 -8.21 5.18
CA VAL A 14 -5.17 -8.78 4.81
C VAL A 14 -4.51 -9.50 5.99
N ILE A 15 -4.50 -8.90 7.18
CA ILE A 15 -3.85 -9.51 8.35
C ILE A 15 -4.61 -10.76 8.78
N PHE A 16 -5.93 -10.72 8.83
CA PHE A 16 -6.72 -11.83 9.35
C PHE A 16 -6.51 -13.17 8.60
N PRO A 17 -6.53 -13.23 7.26
CA PRO A 17 -6.18 -14.47 6.56
C PRO A 17 -4.71 -14.86 6.70
N SER A 18 -3.79 -13.89 6.83
CA SER A 18 -2.36 -14.18 6.97
C SER A 18 -1.97 -14.81 8.31
N THR A 19 -2.69 -14.50 9.40
CA THR A 19 -2.32 -14.93 10.77
C THR A 19 -3.30 -15.95 11.37
N PHE A 20 -4.58 -15.92 10.99
CA PHE A 20 -5.64 -16.72 11.65
C PHE A 20 -6.24 -17.85 10.80
N ILE A 21 -5.97 -17.94 9.49
CA ILE A 21 -6.42 -19.08 8.67
C ILE A 21 -5.50 -20.27 8.91
N ILE A 22 -6.10 -21.34 9.44
CA ILE A 22 -5.44 -22.60 9.78
C ILE A 22 -5.84 -23.65 8.74
N SER A 23 -4.89 -24.51 8.32
CA SER A 23 -5.19 -25.73 7.56
C SER A 23 -4.84 -26.98 8.36
N PRO A 24 -5.73 -28.01 8.43
CA PRO A 24 -7.00 -28.15 7.73
C PRO A 24 -8.15 -27.25 8.26
N CYS A 25 -9.04 -26.87 7.35
CA CYS A 25 -10.05 -25.82 7.54
C CYS A 25 -11.27 -26.39 8.31
N SER A 26 -11.45 -25.97 9.56
CA SER A 26 -12.63 -26.28 10.39
C SER A 26 -13.81 -25.33 10.08
N SER A 27 -15.03 -25.57 10.57
CA SER A 27 -16.22 -24.73 10.31
C SER A 27 -16.03 -23.22 10.64
N LYS A 28 -15.08 -22.89 11.52
CA LYS A 28 -14.69 -21.51 11.85
C LYS A 28 -13.98 -20.78 10.71
N CYS A 29 -13.34 -21.50 9.79
CA CYS A 29 -12.58 -21.00 8.65
C CYS A 29 -13.49 -20.34 7.59
N ALA A 30 -14.68 -20.90 7.34
CA ALA A 30 -15.67 -20.30 6.43
C ALA A 30 -16.19 -18.95 6.95
N ARG A 31 -16.43 -18.85 8.28
CA ARG A 31 -16.82 -17.59 8.93
C ARG A 31 -15.70 -16.55 8.86
N GLN A 32 -14.44 -16.98 8.97
CA GLN A 32 -13.28 -16.10 8.86
C GLN A 32 -13.07 -15.57 7.44
N ALA A 33 -13.22 -16.43 6.42
CA ALA A 33 -13.18 -16.03 5.02
C ALA A 33 -14.31 -15.05 4.66
N ALA A 34 -15.54 -15.31 5.13
CA ALA A 34 -16.67 -14.41 4.93
C ALA A 34 -16.43 -13.03 5.60
N ALA A 35 -15.86 -13.01 6.80
CA ALA A 35 -15.49 -11.75 7.48
C ALA A 35 -14.42 -10.96 6.71
N THR A 36 -13.46 -11.64 6.08
CA THR A 36 -12.46 -11.03 5.19
C THR A 36 -13.10 -10.45 3.93
N THR A 37 -14.02 -11.17 3.28
CA THR A 37 -14.74 -10.69 2.08
C THR A 37 -15.62 -9.49 2.41
N VAL A 38 -16.37 -9.55 3.52
CA VAL A 38 -17.22 -8.44 3.99
C VAL A 38 -16.38 -7.23 4.38
N SER A 39 -15.22 -7.44 5.00
CA SER A 39 -14.27 -6.35 5.26
C SER A 39 -13.79 -5.74 3.93
N CYS A 40 -13.34 -6.56 2.97
CA CYS A 40 -12.93 -6.05 1.65
C CYS A 40 -14.03 -5.22 0.96
N LEU A 41 -15.29 -5.66 1.01
CA LEU A 41 -16.43 -4.92 0.48
C LEU A 41 -16.68 -3.61 1.23
N CYS A 42 -16.58 -3.59 2.56
CA CYS A 42 -16.68 -2.37 3.36
C CYS A 42 -15.54 -1.39 3.08
N PHE A 43 -14.30 -1.87 2.88
CA PHE A 43 -13.18 -1.03 2.46
C PHE A 43 -13.47 -0.35 1.12
N LEU A 44 -13.94 -1.11 0.13
CA LEU A 44 -14.31 -0.56 -1.18
C LEU A 44 -15.46 0.44 -1.06
N ALA A 45 -16.49 0.15 -0.27
CA ALA A 45 -17.60 1.08 -0.03
C ALA A 45 -17.13 2.39 0.61
N TYR A 46 -16.27 2.33 1.63
CA TYR A 46 -15.72 3.53 2.26
C TYR A 46 -14.73 4.28 1.38
N ALA A 47 -13.92 3.58 0.57
CA ALA A 47 -13.04 4.20 -0.41
C ALA A 47 -13.85 4.92 -1.51
N LEU A 48 -14.95 4.31 -1.96
CA LEU A 48 -15.90 4.91 -2.90
C LEU A 48 -16.62 6.11 -2.29
N GLU A 49 -17.08 6.03 -1.04
CA GLU A 49 -17.71 7.17 -0.34
C GLU A 49 -16.72 8.34 -0.21
N VAL A 50 -15.47 8.06 0.12
CA VAL A 50 -14.40 9.06 0.17
C VAL A 50 -14.14 9.65 -1.23
N GLY A 51 -14.10 8.83 -2.28
CA GLY A 51 -13.95 9.29 -3.66
C GLY A 51 -15.15 10.15 -4.14
N LEU A 52 -16.37 9.73 -3.83
CA LEU A 52 -17.61 10.40 -4.24
C LEU A 52 -17.84 11.71 -3.46
N THR A 53 -17.58 11.72 -2.16
CA THR A 53 -17.70 12.93 -1.31
C THR A 53 -16.69 14.00 -1.74
N ARG A 54 -15.55 13.59 -2.32
CA ARG A 54 -14.49 14.47 -2.80
C ARG A 54 -14.61 14.87 -4.27
N SER A 55 -15.46 14.20 -5.04
CA SER A 55 -15.77 14.54 -6.44
C SER A 55 -16.76 15.70 -6.56
N LYS A 56 -17.30 16.21 -5.44
CA LYS A 56 -18.22 17.36 -5.44
C LYS A 56 -17.41 18.66 -5.62
N PRO A 57 -17.52 19.35 -6.78
CA PRO A 57 -16.74 20.55 -7.05
C PRO A 57 -17.37 21.72 -6.30
N GLY A 58 -16.72 22.26 -5.27
CA GLY A 58 -17.30 23.37 -4.50
C GLY A 58 -16.42 24.02 -3.45
N ASP A 59 -15.59 23.28 -2.70
CA ASP A 59 -14.85 23.87 -1.57
C ASP A 59 -13.33 23.89 -1.76
N ILE A 60 -12.81 25.12 -1.77
CA ILE A 60 -11.40 25.49 -1.74
C ILE A 60 -10.87 25.19 -0.32
N SER A 61 -10.15 24.09 -0.11
CA SER A 61 -8.94 24.10 0.76
C SER A 61 -8.23 22.75 0.92
N SER A 62 -6.90 22.85 0.80
CA SER A 62 -5.87 22.21 1.62
C SER A 62 -5.74 20.69 1.57
N PHE A 63 -4.94 20.21 0.60
CA PHE A 63 -4.07 19.02 0.59
C PHE A 63 -4.67 17.62 0.87
N LEU A 64 -5.62 17.47 1.79
CA LEU A 64 -6.45 16.29 2.01
C LEU A 64 -7.63 16.20 1.03
N SER A 65 -7.77 17.20 0.15
CA SER A 65 -8.77 17.22 -0.93
C SER A 65 -8.22 16.69 -2.26
N THR A 66 -6.90 16.54 -2.39
CA THR A 66 -6.26 16.07 -3.62
C THR A 66 -5.97 14.57 -3.53
N VAL A 67 -6.43 13.82 -4.54
CA VAL A 67 -6.26 12.37 -4.69
C VAL A 67 -4.82 11.87 -4.42
N PRO A 68 -3.74 12.57 -4.87
CA PRO A 68 -2.34 12.22 -4.57
C PRO A 68 -1.97 12.23 -3.09
N GLY A 69 -2.48 13.19 -2.31
CA GLY A 69 -2.17 13.31 -0.88
C GLY A 69 -2.70 12.13 -0.08
N LEU A 70 -3.88 11.63 -0.45
CA LEU A 70 -4.49 10.45 0.18
C LEU A 70 -3.78 9.16 -0.24
N LEU A 71 -3.37 9.06 -1.51
CA LEU A 71 -2.56 7.93 -2.01
C LEU A 71 -1.23 7.82 -1.27
N LYS A 72 -0.54 8.92 -1.00
CA LYS A 72 0.70 8.95 -0.20
C LYS A 72 0.53 8.39 1.21
N VAL A 73 -0.57 8.74 1.88
CA VAL A 73 -0.90 8.21 3.21
C VAL A 73 -1.19 6.70 3.14
N PHE A 74 -1.92 6.26 2.10
CA PHE A 74 -2.18 4.85 1.86
C PHE A 74 -0.91 4.06 1.57
N GLU A 75 0.00 4.58 0.75
CA GLU A 75 1.31 3.96 0.44
C GLU A 75 2.14 3.74 1.71
N ALA A 76 2.23 4.76 2.57
CA ALA A 76 2.93 4.65 3.85
C ALA A 76 2.26 3.63 4.78
N TYR A 77 0.93 3.58 4.80
CA TYR A 77 0.18 2.61 5.60
C TYR A 77 0.44 1.17 5.15
N VAL A 78 0.36 0.91 3.84
CA VAL A 78 0.62 -0.41 3.26
C VAL A 78 2.08 -0.84 3.53
N ALA A 79 3.04 0.08 3.42
CA ALA A 79 4.43 -0.20 3.77
C ALA A 79 4.60 -0.61 5.25
N CYS A 80 3.91 0.06 6.19
CA CYS A 80 3.89 -0.35 7.60
C CYS A 80 3.31 -1.77 7.79
N LEU A 81 2.26 -2.13 7.04
CA LEU A 81 1.70 -3.48 7.08
C LEU A 81 2.69 -4.52 6.54
N ILE A 82 3.44 -4.18 5.48
CA ILE A 82 4.51 -5.02 4.95
C ILE A 82 5.56 -5.27 6.04
N PHE A 83 6.04 -4.22 6.72
CA PHE A 83 7.01 -4.37 7.83
C PHE A 83 6.47 -5.22 8.98
N SER A 84 5.18 -5.15 9.28
CA SER A 84 4.56 -5.94 10.34
C SER A 84 4.46 -7.44 9.99
N LEU A 85 4.43 -7.78 8.70
CA LEU A 85 4.40 -9.16 8.21
C LEU A 85 5.78 -9.72 7.84
N LEU A 86 6.81 -8.88 7.77
CA LEU A 86 8.19 -9.28 7.55
C LEU A 86 8.72 -10.02 8.79
N ASP A 87 9.14 -11.28 8.59
CA ASP A 87 9.81 -12.13 9.58
C ASP A 87 11.18 -12.57 9.02
N ASN A 88 12.05 -13.18 9.83
CA ASN A 88 13.46 -13.54 9.54
C ASN A 88 13.80 -13.75 8.04
N TYR A 89 14.16 -12.64 7.36
CA TYR A 89 14.46 -12.58 5.93
C TYR A 89 15.97 -12.59 5.64
N SER A 90 16.77 -12.97 6.64
CA SER A 90 18.23 -12.85 6.70
C SER A 90 19.01 -13.80 5.79
N SER A 91 18.35 -14.74 5.10
CA SER A 91 19.04 -15.82 4.39
C SER A 91 19.18 -15.63 2.87
N LYS A 92 18.37 -14.78 2.21
CA LYS A 92 18.43 -14.61 0.75
C LYS A 92 18.66 -13.15 0.34
N ALA A 93 19.70 -12.90 -0.46
CA ALA A 93 20.05 -11.56 -0.96
C ALA A 93 18.89 -10.89 -1.73
N GLY A 94 18.07 -11.66 -2.45
CA GLY A 94 16.88 -11.14 -3.15
C GLY A 94 15.81 -10.59 -2.20
N LEU A 95 15.62 -11.20 -1.02
CA LEU A 95 14.66 -10.71 -0.03
C LEU A 95 15.20 -9.46 0.67
N GLN A 96 16.51 -9.39 0.94
CA GLN A 96 17.17 -8.20 1.48
C GLN A 96 17.00 -6.99 0.54
N TRP A 97 17.13 -7.18 -0.78
CA TRP A 97 16.85 -6.13 -1.76
C TRP A 97 15.40 -5.62 -1.68
N CYS A 98 14.43 -6.53 -1.58
CA CYS A 98 13.02 -6.15 -1.46
C CYS A 98 12.77 -5.32 -0.19
N VAL A 99 13.35 -5.73 0.95
CA VAL A 99 13.25 -4.99 2.21
C VAL A 99 13.91 -3.61 2.12
N ALA A 100 15.06 -3.50 1.43
CA ALA A 100 15.70 -2.22 1.18
C ALA A 100 14.80 -1.28 0.35
N VAL A 101 14.18 -1.80 -0.71
CA VAL A 101 13.21 -1.05 -1.53
C VAL A 101 12.04 -0.55 -0.69
N TYR A 102 11.42 -1.42 0.12
CA TYR A 102 10.30 -1.03 0.98
C TYR A 102 10.72 0.06 1.98
N SER A 103 11.92 -0.03 2.54
CA SER A 103 12.45 0.92 3.53
C SER A 103 12.76 2.28 2.93
N ILE A 104 13.45 2.32 1.79
CA ILE A 104 13.78 3.57 1.10
C ILE A 104 12.48 4.26 0.64
N CYS A 105 11.54 3.52 0.07
CA CYS A 105 10.26 4.08 -0.37
C CYS A 105 9.46 4.62 0.82
N PHE A 106 9.44 3.90 1.95
CA PHE A 106 8.75 4.33 3.15
C PHE A 106 9.34 5.63 3.73
N ILE A 107 10.67 5.71 3.88
CA ILE A 107 11.33 6.91 4.42
C ILE A 107 11.03 8.13 3.55
N ILE A 108 11.17 7.99 2.22
CA ILE A 108 10.93 9.12 1.31
C ILE A 108 9.44 9.51 1.32
N THR A 109 8.52 8.54 1.30
CA THR A 109 7.06 8.80 1.41
C THR A 109 6.73 9.53 2.73
N PHE A 110 7.32 9.09 3.83
CA PHE A 110 7.14 9.71 5.15
C PHE A 110 7.67 11.15 5.19
N LEU A 111 8.85 11.41 4.61
CA LEU A 111 9.38 12.76 4.45
C LEU A 111 8.45 13.63 3.61
N ILE A 112 7.94 13.12 2.48
CA ILE A 112 6.97 13.85 1.64
C ILE A 112 5.72 14.23 2.44
N ILE A 113 5.20 13.32 3.27
CA ILE A 113 4.06 13.60 4.16
C ILE A 113 4.40 14.69 5.18
N ILE A 114 5.59 14.65 5.82
CA ILE A 114 6.02 15.68 6.77
C ILE A 114 6.16 17.05 6.09
N PHE A 115 6.88 17.13 4.97
CA PHE A 115 7.08 18.37 4.22
C PHE A 115 5.77 18.99 3.77
N THR A 116 4.83 18.13 3.39
CA THR A 116 3.46 18.47 3.03
C THR A 116 2.68 19.07 4.19
N ILE A 117 2.64 18.40 5.34
CA ILE A 117 1.86 18.82 6.51
C ILE A 117 2.47 20.07 7.13
N GLY A 118 3.80 20.14 7.17
CA GLY A 118 4.56 21.27 7.73
C GLY A 118 4.43 22.58 6.95
N ARG A 119 3.67 22.63 5.85
CA ARG A 119 3.52 23.80 4.96
C ARG A 119 4.84 24.41 4.46
N CYS A 120 5.98 23.74 4.66
CA CYS A 120 7.28 24.13 4.09
C CYS A 120 7.26 24.17 2.56
N LEU A 121 6.27 23.53 1.93
CA LEU A 121 5.94 23.65 0.50
C LEU A 121 5.78 25.12 0.05
N SER A 122 5.28 26.01 0.91
CA SER A 122 5.06 27.42 0.56
C SER A 122 6.34 28.26 0.60
N TYR A 123 7.43 27.73 1.17
CA TYR A 123 8.70 28.44 1.34
C TYR A 123 9.76 28.01 0.31
N ILE A 124 9.51 26.93 -0.44
CA ILE A 124 10.46 26.37 -1.40
C ILE A 124 9.98 26.70 -2.83
N PRO A 125 10.63 27.63 -3.55
CA PRO A 125 10.28 28.00 -4.93
C PRO A 125 10.69 26.96 -5.99
N CYS A 126 10.92 25.70 -5.60
CA CYS A 126 11.34 24.63 -6.52
C CYS A 126 10.12 23.95 -7.19
N PRO A 127 10.31 23.32 -8.37
CA PRO A 127 9.27 22.53 -9.03
C PRO A 127 9.05 21.19 -8.30
N LEU A 128 8.61 21.24 -7.03
CA LEU A 128 8.38 20.09 -6.16
C LEU A 128 7.42 19.08 -6.79
N GLU A 129 6.45 19.54 -7.57
CA GLU A 129 5.53 18.67 -8.30
C GLU A 129 6.24 17.80 -9.35
N LYS A 130 7.26 18.34 -10.04
CA LYS A 130 8.07 17.59 -11.02
C LYS A 130 8.98 16.57 -10.32
N VAL A 131 9.57 16.97 -9.18
CA VAL A 131 10.38 16.09 -8.34
C VAL A 131 9.53 14.94 -7.79
N LEU A 132 8.30 15.23 -7.36
CA LEU A 132 7.35 14.23 -6.84
C LEU A 132 6.95 13.21 -7.91
N VAL A 133 6.68 13.67 -9.15
CA VAL A 133 6.44 12.78 -10.30
C VAL A 133 7.65 11.89 -10.57
N GLY A 134 8.86 12.46 -10.57
CA GLY A 134 10.10 11.70 -10.76
C GLY A 134 10.32 10.64 -9.67
N TYR A 135 10.07 11.00 -8.41
CA TYR A 135 10.10 10.08 -7.29
C TYR A 135 9.08 8.95 -7.43
N ASN A 136 7.83 9.26 -7.78
CA ASN A 136 6.78 8.25 -7.97
C ASN A 136 7.12 7.27 -9.10
N ALA A 137 7.72 7.75 -10.19
CA ALA A 137 8.21 6.89 -11.25
C ALA A 137 9.34 5.98 -10.77
N LEU A 138 10.28 6.51 -9.99
CA LEU A 138 11.38 5.72 -9.40
C LEU A 138 10.84 4.66 -8.41
N ALA A 139 9.92 5.06 -7.52
CA ALA A 139 9.28 4.16 -6.55
C ALA A 139 8.51 3.05 -7.26
N LEU A 140 7.75 3.37 -8.31
CA LEU A 140 7.07 2.38 -9.14
C LEU A 140 8.06 1.36 -9.73
N MET A 141 9.15 1.83 -10.35
CA MET A 141 10.19 0.95 -10.91
C MET A 141 10.80 0.03 -9.86
N MET A 142 11.13 0.57 -8.68
CA MET A 142 11.66 -0.24 -7.58
C MET A 142 10.62 -1.27 -7.09
N TYR A 143 9.35 -0.88 -6.94
CA TYR A 143 8.28 -1.80 -6.54
C TYR A 143 7.99 -2.88 -7.59
N ILE A 144 8.17 -2.62 -8.89
CA ILE A 144 8.08 -3.66 -9.93
C ILE A 144 9.14 -4.74 -9.67
N THR A 145 10.38 -4.34 -9.38
CA THR A 145 11.45 -5.30 -9.06
C THR A 145 11.12 -6.11 -7.81
N ALA A 146 10.63 -5.47 -6.76
CA ALA A 146 10.24 -6.15 -5.52
C ALA A 146 9.05 -7.11 -5.74
N THR A 147 8.08 -6.73 -6.57
CA THR A 147 6.90 -7.55 -6.90
C THR A 147 7.28 -8.84 -7.64
N ILE A 148 8.36 -8.83 -8.42
CA ILE A 148 8.84 -10.01 -9.14
C ILE A 148 9.78 -10.84 -8.25
N LEU A 149 10.73 -10.19 -7.57
CA LEU A 149 11.74 -10.86 -6.76
C LEU A 149 11.13 -11.51 -5.51
N TRP A 150 10.19 -10.85 -4.84
CA TRP A 150 9.60 -11.36 -3.61
C TRP A 150 8.95 -12.75 -3.78
N PRO A 151 7.96 -12.95 -4.67
CA PRO A 151 7.35 -14.26 -4.88
C PRO A 151 8.35 -15.28 -5.45
N LEU A 152 9.25 -14.84 -6.33
CA LEU A 152 10.25 -15.73 -6.92
C LEU A 152 11.20 -16.31 -5.86
N TYR A 153 11.67 -15.52 -4.90
CA TYR A 153 12.57 -16.02 -3.85
C TYR A 153 11.82 -16.69 -2.69
N SER A 154 10.57 -16.28 -2.44
CA SER A 154 9.75 -16.80 -1.33
C SER A 154 9.10 -18.15 -1.65
N PHE A 155 8.67 -18.38 -2.91
CA PHE A 155 7.95 -19.60 -3.30
C PHE A 155 8.77 -20.62 -4.09
N LYS A 156 9.98 -20.28 -4.58
CA LYS A 156 10.79 -21.18 -5.39
C LYS A 156 11.18 -22.49 -4.71
N ASP A 157 11.46 -22.45 -3.40
CA ASP A 157 11.92 -23.62 -2.63
C ASP A 157 10.88 -24.11 -1.61
N THR A 158 9.73 -23.44 -1.51
CA THR A 158 8.78 -23.59 -0.41
C THR A 158 7.38 -23.91 -0.95
N LYS A 159 7.02 -25.19 -0.98
CA LYS A 159 5.64 -25.62 -1.24
C LYS A 159 4.77 -25.30 -0.02
N ARG A 160 3.49 -25.01 -0.24
CA ARG A 160 2.53 -24.75 0.84
C ARG A 160 2.50 -25.98 1.78
N PRO A 161 2.84 -25.84 3.06
CA PRO A 161 2.75 -26.96 4.00
C PRO A 161 1.30 -27.41 4.18
N GLU A 162 1.07 -28.72 4.23
CA GLU A 162 -0.28 -29.29 4.38
C GLU A 162 -0.90 -28.94 5.75
N HIS A 163 -0.07 -28.78 6.78
CA HIS A 163 -0.48 -28.39 8.13
C HIS A 163 0.13 -27.03 8.47
N CYS A 164 -0.72 -26.01 8.52
CA CYS A 164 -0.34 -24.60 8.66
C CYS A 164 -1.17 -24.07 9.83
N GLY A 165 -0.51 -23.94 11.00
CA GLY A 165 -1.12 -23.49 12.24
C GLY A 165 -1.29 -21.97 12.32
N ARG A 166 -1.56 -21.45 13.52
CA ARG A 166 -1.40 -20.02 13.82
C ARG A 166 0.09 -19.66 13.64
N ASP A 167 0.39 -18.56 12.95
CA ASP A 167 1.76 -18.11 12.57
C ASP A 167 2.48 -18.89 11.46
N CYS A 168 1.75 -19.26 10.41
CA CYS A 168 2.34 -19.90 9.25
C CYS A 168 3.12 -18.90 8.37
N LEU A 169 4.44 -19.10 8.25
CA LEU A 169 5.34 -18.26 7.44
C LEU A 169 4.88 -18.13 5.98
N TRP A 170 4.35 -19.21 5.39
CA TRP A 170 3.85 -19.21 4.02
C TRP A 170 2.68 -18.22 3.81
N ASN A 171 1.75 -18.14 4.78
CA ASN A 171 0.64 -17.19 4.75
C ASN A 171 1.14 -15.75 4.96
N LYS A 172 2.15 -15.52 5.80
CA LYS A 172 2.80 -14.20 5.97
C LYS A 172 3.46 -13.74 4.66
N HIS A 173 4.23 -14.60 4.01
CA HIS A 173 4.85 -14.29 2.70
C HIS A 173 3.83 -13.99 1.61
N LEU A 174 2.72 -14.72 1.58
CA LEU A 174 1.60 -14.45 0.67
C LEU A 174 0.96 -13.09 0.98
N GLY A 175 0.73 -12.78 2.25
CA GLY A 175 0.26 -11.46 2.70
C GLY A 175 1.16 -10.31 2.24
N VAL A 176 2.48 -10.45 2.41
CA VAL A 176 3.46 -9.46 1.91
C VAL A 176 3.35 -9.32 0.39
N THR A 177 3.23 -10.43 -0.36
CA THR A 177 3.09 -10.38 -1.83
C THR A 177 1.86 -9.57 -2.24
N PHE A 178 0.71 -9.81 -1.60
CA PHE A 178 -0.51 -9.04 -1.85
C PHE A 178 -0.32 -7.56 -1.54
N LEU A 179 0.22 -7.23 -0.37
CA LEU A 179 0.47 -5.83 0.03
C LEU A 179 1.44 -5.12 -0.93
N THR A 180 2.49 -5.80 -1.39
CA THR A 180 3.44 -5.24 -2.37
C THR A 180 2.75 -4.91 -3.69
N ILE A 181 1.85 -5.79 -4.17
CA ILE A 181 1.05 -5.52 -5.39
C ILE A 181 0.10 -4.33 -5.17
N PHE A 182 -0.60 -4.27 -4.03
CA PHE A 182 -1.45 -3.13 -3.69
C PHE A 182 -0.67 -1.83 -3.62
N ASN A 183 0.54 -1.85 -3.05
CA ASN A 183 1.39 -0.67 -2.98
C ASN A 183 1.89 -0.25 -4.36
N LEU A 184 2.24 -1.20 -5.22
CA LEU A 184 2.60 -0.93 -6.61
C LEU A 184 1.45 -0.23 -7.36
N ILE A 185 0.22 -0.70 -7.19
CA ILE A 185 -0.97 -0.08 -7.78
C ILE A 185 -1.17 1.34 -7.23
N ALA A 186 -0.98 1.55 -5.91
CA ALA A 186 -1.07 2.88 -5.31
C ALA A 186 -0.05 3.86 -5.95
N TYR A 187 1.22 3.46 -6.06
CA TYR A 187 2.25 4.27 -6.73
C TYR A 187 1.93 4.52 -8.21
N LEU A 188 1.35 3.55 -8.93
CA LEU A 188 0.95 3.71 -10.33
C LEU A 188 -0.17 4.75 -10.45
N VAL A 189 -1.21 4.62 -9.63
CA VAL A 189 -2.34 5.54 -9.61
C VAL A 189 -1.87 6.94 -9.22
N ASP A 190 -0.99 7.06 -8.22
CA ASP A 190 -0.41 8.33 -7.80
C ASP A 190 0.43 8.97 -8.90
N LEU A 191 1.23 8.19 -9.64
CA LEU A 191 1.97 8.66 -10.80
C LEU A 191 1.05 9.17 -11.91
N VAL A 192 -0.02 8.44 -12.24
CA VAL A 192 -1.00 8.84 -13.26
C VAL A 192 -1.71 10.14 -12.85
N TYR A 193 -2.18 10.25 -11.62
CA TYR A 193 -2.83 11.48 -11.15
C TYR A 193 -1.85 12.66 -11.08
N SER A 194 -0.64 12.44 -10.55
CA SER A 194 0.39 13.48 -10.46
C SER A 194 0.83 13.97 -11.84
N THR A 195 1.04 13.07 -12.81
CA THR A 195 1.37 13.45 -14.19
C THR A 195 0.21 14.19 -14.87
N ARG A 196 -1.04 13.75 -14.68
CA ARG A 196 -2.21 14.44 -15.22
C ARG A 196 -2.33 15.88 -14.69
N MET A 197 -2.18 16.09 -13.38
CA MET A 197 -2.25 17.44 -12.80
C MET A 197 -1.15 18.36 -13.33
N VAL A 198 0.05 17.83 -13.51
CA VAL A 198 1.24 18.60 -13.87
C VAL A 198 1.39 18.85 -15.38
N PHE A 199 0.84 17.97 -16.23
CA PHE A 199 0.99 18.05 -17.69
C PHE A 199 -0.29 18.39 -18.45
N ILE A 200 -1.49 18.19 -17.89
CA ILE A 200 -2.77 18.51 -18.58
C ILE A 200 -3.34 19.88 -18.17
N ARG A 201 -2.81 20.54 -17.11
CA ARG A 201 -3.09 21.97 -16.87
C ARG A 201 -2.24 22.86 -17.79
N THR A 202 -2.70 23.04 -19.02
CA THR A 202 -2.69 24.26 -19.87
C THR A 202 -3.05 23.87 -21.31
N PRO A 203 -3.84 24.67 -22.08
CA PRO A 203 -3.72 26.13 -22.16
C PRO A 203 -5.10 26.87 -22.06
N PRO A 204 -5.18 28.19 -22.33
CA PRO A 204 -5.92 29.23 -21.59
C PRO A 204 -7.45 29.16 -21.60
#